data_AF-A0A8S2XQX1-F1
#
_entry.id   AF-A0A8S2XQX1-F1
#
_cell.length_a   1.000
_cell.length_b   1.000
_cell.length_c   1.000
_cell.angle_alpha   90.00
_cell.angle_beta   90.00
_cell.angle_gamma   90.00
#
_symmetry.space_group_name_H-M   'P 1'
#
loop_
_entity.id
_entity.type
_entity.pdbx_description
1 polymer ?
#
loop_
_entity_poly.entity_id
_entity_poly.type
_entity_poly.pdbx_seq_one_letter_code
_entity_poly.pdbx_strand_id
1 'polypeptide(L)'
;QRDFSGPANGTLTEIHAYARENTHNVSKTHTDQILNCETKTWQEKLYKKYFRTNRFYKQLIYYGWRIAELHTFKLVLFIVALTCAFKVCAFNVILIILATIGLITSRFRKLINLLTLTATGIYILASMCYQLEIAKQHIVEKNFFVRNCSQISSNMSMIPNDTAKWFGLELTSNIDRFIGFYILLTICLTFDAIVRYRQKHRRLLLSVKFNVQLVGNRFPVLFEPFVIKNPDDGTYEFDMVNYQQADQGIYNFFKYLANFIFYRFGLEICYATIIIVVGSRLDMMAVLYAIWLGIFLISSRHFIQRVWPAYVFFLVIVFPLQYMSVVGAPPFLCFDYPWINIKLDGWIQLRRWLFLPDYVNPPSATQLIGDFFQLLFACQQWRVFKYETNEKDRIYARAGGSNREIIYDKENLKENPTWDFVMNRRNWFDHMKYVIFMYSAWTVLSIVYLAGTTRISLLGLGYLVACFYFFWYGQDFLTKHVTIMLRLYMGLFDLLLLFGYIY
;
A
#
# COMPACT_ATOMS: atom_id res chain seq x y z
N GLN A 1 -7.67 -11.77 85.00
CA GLN A 1 -6.86 -12.78 85.70
C GLN A 1 -5.50 -12.84 85.00
N ARG A 2 -4.35 -12.42 85.53
CA ARG A 2 -3.90 -11.88 86.83
C ARG A 2 -2.91 -10.74 86.48
N ASP A 3 -3.12 -9.55 87.02
CA ASP A 3 -2.32 -8.94 88.10
C ASP A 3 -0.80 -8.99 87.90
N PHE A 4 -0.16 -7.82 87.81
CA PHE A 4 0.66 -7.34 88.92
C PHE A 4 0.86 -5.82 88.87
N SER A 5 0.72 -5.27 90.07
CA SER A 5 0.68 -3.91 90.58
C SER A 5 2.01 -3.14 90.57
N GLY A 6 1.89 -1.83 90.34
CA GLY A 6 2.33 -0.81 91.31
C GLY A 6 3.75 -0.24 91.17
N PRO A 7 3.96 1.03 91.59
CA PRO A 7 4.84 1.95 90.87
C PRO A 7 6.07 2.47 91.65
N ALA A 8 7.00 2.98 90.85
CA ALA A 8 7.78 4.22 90.99
C ALA A 8 8.44 4.57 92.34
N ASN A 9 9.78 4.63 92.31
CA ASN A 9 10.55 5.72 92.91
C ASN A 9 11.77 5.98 92.00
N GLY A 10 11.66 6.96 91.10
CA GLY A 10 12.72 7.42 90.21
C GLY A 10 12.58 8.92 90.00
N THR A 11 13.69 9.64 90.15
CA THR A 11 13.77 11.10 90.28
C THR A 11 13.41 11.84 88.98
N LEU A 12 12.90 13.07 89.10
CA LEU A 12 12.37 13.92 88.01
C LEU A 12 13.34 14.12 86.83
N THR A 13 14.64 13.95 87.06
CA THR A 13 15.71 14.00 86.04
C THR A 13 15.75 12.78 85.13
N GLU A 14 15.39 11.58 85.61
CA GLU A 14 15.31 10.37 84.80
C GLU A 14 14.06 10.37 83.90
N ILE A 15 12.96 10.97 84.39
CA ILE A 15 11.71 11.11 83.61
C ILE A 15 11.89 12.05 82.42
N HIS A 16 12.68 13.13 82.57
CA HIS A 16 12.96 14.06 81.47
C HIS A 16 13.95 13.51 80.43
N ALA A 17 14.90 12.65 80.82
CA ALA A 17 15.79 11.97 79.88
C ALA A 17 15.04 10.86 79.11
N TYR A 18 14.22 10.07 79.81
CA TYR A 18 13.40 9.00 79.23
C TYR A 18 12.30 9.54 78.28
N ALA A 19 11.70 10.70 78.59
CA ALA A 19 10.73 11.34 77.71
C ALA A 19 11.35 11.93 76.42
N ARG A 20 12.62 12.38 76.48
CA ARG A 20 13.33 12.97 75.33
C ARG A 20 13.88 11.89 74.38
N GLU A 21 14.29 10.74 74.92
CA GLU A 21 14.65 9.56 74.11
C GLU A 21 13.43 8.90 73.45
N ASN A 22 12.31 8.78 74.17
CA ASN A 22 11.09 8.20 73.60
C ASN A 22 10.44 9.10 72.54
N THR A 23 10.47 10.43 72.68
CA THR A 23 9.95 11.34 71.64
C THR A 23 10.82 11.35 70.38
N HIS A 24 12.15 11.21 70.50
CA HIS A 24 13.04 11.06 69.34
C HIS A 24 12.91 9.69 68.66
N ASN A 25 12.71 8.60 69.42
CA ASN A 25 12.51 7.26 68.85
C ASN A 25 11.12 7.09 68.22
N VAL A 26 10.08 7.71 68.80
CA VAL A 26 8.73 7.72 68.21
C VAL A 26 8.69 8.59 66.94
N SER A 27 9.38 9.74 66.90
CA SER A 27 9.42 10.55 65.67
C SER A 27 10.21 9.88 64.55
N LYS A 28 11.38 9.26 64.83
CA LYS A 28 12.14 8.49 63.84
C LYS A 28 11.34 7.30 63.28
N THR A 29 10.72 6.51 64.14
CA THR A 29 9.91 5.36 63.69
C THR A 29 8.69 5.77 62.87
N HIS A 30 8.03 6.88 63.22
CA HIS A 30 6.91 7.41 62.44
C HIS A 30 7.37 8.00 61.09
N THR A 31 8.53 8.66 61.05
CA THR A 31 9.10 9.22 59.81
C THR A 31 9.59 8.12 58.87
N ASP A 32 10.24 7.09 59.40
CA ASP A 32 10.68 5.91 58.63
C ASP A 32 9.49 5.10 58.12
N GLN A 33 8.39 4.99 58.89
CA GLN A 33 7.15 4.35 58.43
C GLN A 33 6.45 5.17 57.33
N ILE A 34 6.42 6.50 57.43
CA ILE A 34 5.87 7.39 56.39
C ILE A 34 6.72 7.30 55.11
N LEU A 35 8.05 7.35 55.23
CA LEU A 35 8.97 7.23 54.09
C LEU A 35 8.87 5.85 53.43
N ASN A 36 8.70 4.77 54.21
CA ASN A 36 8.52 3.41 53.71
C ASN A 36 7.12 3.19 53.07
N CYS A 37 6.10 3.92 53.52
CA CYS A 37 4.77 3.92 52.90
C CYS A 37 4.74 4.74 51.59
N GLU A 38 5.38 5.91 51.56
CA GLU A 38 5.54 6.71 50.36
C GLU A 38 6.38 5.98 49.30
N THR A 39 7.51 5.38 49.66
CA THR A 39 8.32 4.59 48.71
C THR A 39 7.57 3.39 48.14
N LYS A 40 6.75 2.68 48.94
CA LYS A 40 5.84 1.63 48.43
C LYS A 40 4.80 2.16 47.44
N THR A 41 4.19 3.32 47.70
CA THR A 41 3.21 3.92 46.77
C THR A 41 3.87 4.41 45.46
N TRP A 42 5.11 4.89 45.51
CA TRP A 42 5.90 5.24 44.33
C TRP A 42 6.28 4.00 43.51
N GLN A 43 6.68 2.91 44.16
CA GLN A 43 6.96 1.62 43.50
C GLN A 43 5.71 1.05 42.81
N GLU A 44 4.54 1.12 43.44
CA GLU A 44 3.28 0.69 42.81
C GLU A 44 2.90 1.57 41.61
N LYS A 45 3.08 2.89 41.70
CA LYS A 45 2.85 3.80 40.57
C LYS A 45 3.80 3.50 39.42
N LEU A 46 5.08 3.23 39.70
CA LEU A 46 6.07 2.83 38.70
C LEU A 46 5.73 1.47 38.09
N TYR A 47 5.29 0.49 38.90
CA TYR A 47 4.90 -0.83 38.41
C TYR A 47 3.63 -0.77 37.54
N LYS A 48 2.63 0.02 37.94
CA LYS A 48 1.43 0.29 37.13
C LYS A 48 1.78 1.00 35.82
N LYS A 49 2.69 1.98 35.85
CA LYS A 49 3.19 2.68 34.65
C LYS A 49 3.97 1.72 33.74
N TYR A 50 4.88 0.91 34.29
CA TYR A 50 5.63 -0.10 33.56
C TYR A 50 4.70 -1.12 32.91
N PHE A 51 3.72 -1.66 33.63
CA PHE A 51 2.76 -2.62 33.09
C PHE A 51 1.91 -2.00 31.97
N ARG A 52 1.46 -0.75 32.14
CA ARG A 52 0.72 -0.01 31.10
C ARG A 52 1.57 0.22 29.85
N THR A 53 2.82 0.66 30.01
CA THR A 53 3.76 0.86 28.90
C THR A 53 4.11 -0.46 28.21
N ASN A 54 4.35 -1.53 28.97
CA ASN A 54 4.64 -2.85 28.43
C ASN A 54 3.43 -3.44 27.68
N ARG A 55 2.20 -3.23 28.18
CA ARG A 55 0.97 -3.61 27.47
C ARG A 55 0.86 -2.85 26.14
N PHE A 56 1.09 -1.54 26.15
CA PHE A 56 1.06 -0.72 24.94
C PHE A 56 2.16 -1.15 23.94
N TYR A 57 3.37 -1.39 24.41
CA TYR A 57 4.48 -1.89 23.59
C TYR A 57 4.17 -3.25 22.96
N LYS A 58 3.60 -4.19 23.73
CA LYS A 58 3.14 -5.49 23.20
C LYS A 58 2.06 -5.34 22.13
N GLN A 59 1.14 -4.39 22.28
CA GLN A 59 0.13 -4.08 21.27
C GLN A 59 0.75 -3.47 20.00
N LEU A 60 1.69 -2.53 20.14
CA LEU A 60 2.40 -1.95 19.01
C LEU A 60 3.19 -3.00 18.22
N ILE A 61 3.94 -3.87 18.92
CA ILE A 61 4.65 -4.99 18.30
C ILE A 61 3.66 -5.89 17.54
N TYR A 62 2.52 -6.21 18.15
CA TYR A 62 1.51 -7.04 17.51
C TYR A 62 1.03 -6.41 16.19
N TYR A 63 0.63 -5.14 16.22
CA TYR A 63 0.19 -4.44 15.02
C TYR A 63 1.31 -4.33 13.98
N GLY A 64 2.55 -4.06 14.39
CA GLY A 64 3.70 -4.02 13.49
C GLY A 64 3.91 -5.33 12.74
N TRP A 65 3.88 -6.47 13.45
CA TRP A 65 3.98 -7.78 12.80
C TRP A 65 2.79 -8.09 11.89
N ARG A 66 1.60 -7.57 12.21
CA ARG A 66 0.41 -7.76 11.38
C ARG A 66 0.45 -6.93 10.11
N ILE A 67 0.89 -5.67 10.17
CA ILE A 67 1.18 -4.83 9.00
C ILE A 67 2.22 -5.53 8.13
N ALA A 68 3.30 -6.02 8.73
CA ALA A 68 4.33 -6.74 8.02
C ALA A 68 3.74 -7.95 7.27
N GLU A 69 2.92 -8.79 7.92
CA GLU A 69 2.33 -9.97 7.27
C GLU A 69 1.51 -9.63 6.02
N LEU A 70 0.76 -8.53 6.07
CA LEU A 70 -0.13 -8.06 5.00
C LEU A 70 0.62 -7.37 3.86
N HIS A 71 1.68 -6.61 4.16
CA HIS A 71 2.32 -5.71 3.20
C HIS A 71 3.72 -6.15 2.74
N THR A 72 4.43 -7.03 3.45
CA THR A 72 5.81 -7.41 3.07
C THR A 72 5.91 -7.99 1.68
N PHE A 73 4.93 -8.80 1.24
CA PHE A 73 4.96 -9.36 -0.10
C PHE A 73 4.83 -8.30 -1.18
N LYS A 74 3.92 -7.34 -0.98
CA LYS A 74 3.75 -6.20 -1.90
C LYS A 74 5.01 -5.33 -1.94
N LEU A 75 5.65 -5.15 -0.78
CA LEU A 75 6.92 -4.44 -0.67
C LEU A 75 8.07 -5.17 -1.37
N VAL A 76 8.16 -6.51 -1.27
CA VAL A 76 9.15 -7.31 -2.02
C VAL A 76 8.95 -7.12 -3.53
N LEU A 77 7.72 -7.23 -4.02
CA LEU A 77 7.40 -7.03 -5.44
C LEU A 77 7.71 -5.60 -5.91
N PHE A 78 7.49 -4.61 -5.05
CA PHE A 78 7.87 -3.23 -5.32
C PHE A 78 9.38 -3.05 -5.42
N ILE A 79 10.15 -3.66 -4.52
CA ILE A 79 11.62 -3.62 -4.59
C ILE A 79 12.12 -4.32 -5.86
N VAL A 80 11.49 -5.42 -6.29
CA VAL A 80 11.81 -6.02 -7.60
C VAL A 80 11.61 -5.02 -8.73
N ALA A 81 10.47 -4.32 -8.76
CA ALA A 81 10.22 -3.29 -9.78
C ALA A 81 11.25 -2.14 -9.73
N LEU A 82 11.63 -1.69 -8.53
CA LEU A 82 12.69 -0.68 -8.36
C LEU A 82 14.04 -1.18 -8.87
N THR A 83 14.44 -2.42 -8.54
CA THR A 83 15.69 -3.02 -9.04
C THR A 83 15.72 -3.02 -10.57
N CYS A 84 14.60 -3.37 -11.21
CA CYS A 84 14.50 -3.39 -12.67
C CYS A 84 14.47 -1.98 -13.28
N ALA A 85 13.86 -1.00 -12.62
CA ALA A 85 13.83 0.38 -13.09
C ALA A 85 15.19 1.08 -12.98
N PHE A 86 15.96 0.82 -11.92
CA PHE A 86 17.29 1.41 -11.73
C PHE A 86 18.39 0.66 -12.47
N LYS A 87 18.29 -0.67 -12.60
CA LYS A 87 19.21 -1.48 -13.40
C LYS A 87 18.43 -2.23 -14.49
N VAL A 88 18.43 -1.64 -15.68
CA VAL A 88 17.88 -2.28 -16.87
C VAL A 88 18.86 -3.36 -17.35
N CYS A 89 18.39 -4.60 -17.39
CA CYS A 89 19.12 -5.72 -17.98
C CYS A 89 18.19 -6.86 -18.38
N ALA A 90 18.67 -7.73 -19.28
CA ALA A 90 17.92 -8.90 -19.71
C ALA A 90 17.63 -9.89 -18.57
N PHE A 91 18.56 -10.04 -17.61
CA PHE A 91 18.36 -10.91 -16.46
C PHE A 91 17.10 -10.54 -15.65
N ASN A 92 16.88 -9.24 -15.46
CA ASN A 92 15.76 -8.70 -14.70
C ASN A 92 14.39 -8.92 -15.37
N VAL A 93 14.34 -9.34 -16.64
CA VAL A 93 13.09 -9.78 -17.30
C VAL A 93 12.45 -10.94 -16.52
N ILE A 94 13.27 -11.90 -16.05
CA ILE A 94 12.81 -13.04 -15.24
C ILE A 94 12.17 -12.53 -13.95
N LEU A 95 12.78 -11.54 -13.29
CA LEU A 95 12.27 -10.97 -12.04
C LEU A 95 10.93 -10.27 -12.25
N ILE A 96 10.75 -9.55 -13.37
CA ILE A 96 9.48 -8.90 -13.70
C ILE A 96 8.37 -9.91 -14.00
N ILE A 97 8.68 -10.99 -14.73
CA ILE A 97 7.70 -12.05 -14.99
C ILE A 97 7.28 -12.71 -13.67
N LEU A 98 8.22 -13.03 -12.79
CA LEU A 98 7.91 -13.56 -11.46
C LEU A 98 7.08 -12.56 -10.63
N ALA A 99 7.39 -11.27 -10.71
CA ALA A 99 6.68 -10.23 -9.98
C ALA A 99 5.23 -10.07 -10.45
N THR A 100 5.00 -10.06 -11.76
CA THR A 100 3.64 -9.98 -12.33
C THR A 100 2.79 -11.19 -11.94
N ILE A 101 3.32 -12.41 -12.03
CA ILE A 101 2.65 -13.63 -11.56
C ILE A 101 2.32 -13.51 -10.06
N GLY A 102 3.24 -12.93 -9.27
CA GLY A 102 3.06 -12.70 -7.84
C GLY A 102 1.93 -11.72 -7.51
N LEU A 103 1.74 -10.68 -8.33
CA LEU A 103 0.65 -9.70 -8.15
C LEU A 103 -0.72 -10.32 -8.45
N ILE A 104 -0.84 -11.14 -9.48
CA ILE A 104 -2.08 -11.80 -9.90
C ILE A 104 -2.58 -12.75 -8.82
N THR A 105 -1.69 -13.63 -8.32
CA THR A 105 -2.08 -14.72 -7.44
C THR A 105 -1.11 -14.88 -6.27
N SER A 106 -1.61 -14.62 -5.06
CA SER A 106 -0.85 -14.82 -3.81
C SER A 106 -0.70 -16.29 -3.40
N ARG A 107 -1.35 -17.23 -4.09
CA ARG A 107 -1.30 -18.68 -3.80
C ARG A 107 0.12 -19.24 -3.92
N PHE A 108 0.86 -18.80 -4.94
CA PHE A 108 2.22 -19.27 -5.22
C PHE A 108 3.31 -18.40 -4.57
N ARG A 109 2.96 -17.52 -3.62
CA ARG A 109 3.91 -16.61 -2.93
C ARG A 109 5.18 -17.30 -2.43
N LYS A 110 5.10 -18.53 -1.92
CA LYS A 110 6.29 -19.28 -1.46
C LYS A 110 7.23 -19.63 -2.62
N LEU A 111 6.67 -20.17 -3.70
CA LEU A 111 7.41 -20.56 -4.88
C LEU A 111 8.03 -19.33 -5.56
N ILE A 112 7.26 -18.26 -5.71
CA ILE A 112 7.73 -17.02 -6.33
C ILE A 112 8.91 -16.43 -5.53
N ASN A 113 8.76 -16.30 -4.20
CA ASN A 113 9.87 -15.79 -3.37
C ASN A 113 11.11 -16.68 -3.44
N LEU A 114 10.94 -18.00 -3.54
CA LEU A 114 12.06 -18.92 -3.70
C LEU A 114 12.76 -18.70 -5.04
N LEU A 115 12.00 -18.66 -6.14
CA LEU A 115 12.54 -18.43 -7.49
C LEU A 115 13.21 -17.06 -7.61
N THR A 116 12.62 -16.01 -7.04
CA THR A 116 13.20 -14.67 -6.99
C THR A 116 14.51 -14.70 -6.20
N LEU A 117 14.55 -15.35 -5.03
CA LEU A 117 15.76 -15.46 -4.21
C LEU A 117 16.88 -16.22 -4.93
N THR A 118 16.56 -17.33 -5.60
CA THR A 118 17.55 -18.10 -6.38
C THR A 118 18.06 -17.30 -7.56
N ALA A 119 17.18 -16.60 -8.29
CA ALA A 119 17.57 -15.74 -9.40
C ALA A 119 18.49 -14.61 -8.93
N THR A 120 18.12 -13.88 -7.88
CA THR A 120 18.96 -12.81 -7.33
C THR A 120 20.29 -13.35 -6.81
N GLY A 121 20.30 -14.53 -6.19
CA GLY A 121 21.52 -15.18 -5.72
C GLY A 121 22.48 -15.53 -6.87
N ILE A 122 21.96 -16.13 -7.95
CA ILE A 122 22.74 -16.44 -9.15
C ILE A 122 23.31 -15.15 -9.76
N TYR A 123 22.51 -14.08 -9.86
CA TYR A 123 22.97 -12.80 -10.41
C TYR A 123 24.06 -12.16 -9.56
N ILE A 124 23.92 -12.14 -8.24
CA ILE A 124 24.94 -11.62 -7.32
C ILE A 124 26.24 -12.40 -7.50
N LEU A 125 26.19 -13.73 -7.48
CA LEU A 125 27.38 -14.57 -7.67
C LEU A 125 28.03 -14.33 -9.04
N ALA A 126 27.24 -14.32 -10.12
CA ALA A 126 27.74 -14.03 -11.46
C ALA A 126 28.39 -12.66 -11.55
N SER A 127 27.78 -11.63 -10.95
CA SER A 127 28.31 -10.27 -10.92
C SER A 127 29.61 -10.19 -10.14
N MET A 128 29.73 -10.91 -9.02
CA MET A 128 30.98 -10.95 -8.24
C MET A 128 32.10 -11.70 -8.98
N CYS A 129 31.78 -12.85 -9.60
CA CYS A 129 32.74 -13.59 -10.41
C CYS A 129 33.23 -12.78 -11.60
N TYR A 130 32.38 -11.96 -12.22
CA TYR A 130 32.74 -11.10 -13.34
C TYR A 130 33.78 -10.02 -12.97
N GLN A 131 33.92 -9.66 -11.69
CA GLN A 131 34.90 -8.68 -11.23
C GLN A 131 36.30 -9.25 -11.01
N LEU A 132 36.45 -10.58 -11.03
CA LEU A 132 37.74 -11.25 -10.86
C LEU A 132 38.73 -10.83 -11.96
N GLU A 133 39.99 -10.67 -11.58
CA GLU A 133 41.05 -10.21 -12.49
C GLU A 133 41.26 -11.16 -13.68
N ILE A 134 41.10 -12.47 -13.45
CA ILE A 134 41.13 -13.52 -14.50
C ILE A 134 40.01 -13.29 -15.53
N ALA A 135 38.81 -12.92 -15.07
CA ALA A 135 37.70 -12.64 -15.97
C ALA A 135 37.98 -11.35 -16.76
N LYS A 136 38.48 -10.30 -16.09
CA LYS A 136 38.86 -9.03 -16.74
C LYS A 136 39.89 -9.23 -17.85
N GLN A 137 40.95 -9.99 -17.59
CA GLN A 137 41.97 -10.30 -18.59
C GLN A 137 41.37 -11.03 -19.80
N HIS A 138 40.60 -12.10 -19.59
CA HIS A 138 39.97 -12.83 -20.69
C HIS A 138 38.96 -12.01 -21.50
N ILE A 139 38.22 -11.10 -20.88
CA ILE A 139 37.22 -10.24 -21.55
C ILE A 139 37.92 -9.20 -22.43
N VAL A 140 38.94 -8.53 -21.88
CA VAL A 140 39.68 -7.45 -22.55
C VAL A 140 40.59 -8.02 -23.65
N GLU A 141 41.20 -9.18 -23.44
CA GLU A 141 42.16 -9.75 -24.40
C GLU A 141 41.50 -10.54 -25.53
N LYS A 142 40.38 -11.24 -25.27
CA LYS A 142 39.77 -12.13 -26.29
C LYS A 142 38.52 -11.57 -26.96
N ASN A 143 38.06 -10.35 -26.61
CA ASN A 143 36.84 -9.76 -27.17
C ASN A 143 35.65 -10.74 -27.19
N PHE A 144 35.57 -11.64 -26.20
CA PHE A 144 34.71 -12.84 -26.24
C PHE A 144 33.22 -12.50 -26.36
N PHE A 145 32.82 -11.34 -25.81
CA PHE A 145 31.45 -10.84 -25.83
C PHE A 145 31.19 -9.76 -26.90
N VAL A 146 32.22 -9.40 -27.67
CA VAL A 146 32.16 -8.38 -28.72
C VAL A 146 31.97 -9.10 -30.04
N ARG A 147 30.73 -9.10 -30.55
CA ARG A 147 30.45 -9.59 -31.90
C ARG A 147 30.56 -8.40 -32.86
N ASN A 148 31.53 -8.41 -33.77
CA ASN A 148 31.65 -7.36 -34.78
C ASN A 148 30.51 -7.49 -35.79
N CYS A 149 29.47 -6.66 -35.67
CA CYS A 149 28.34 -6.60 -36.61
C CYS A 149 28.70 -5.89 -37.93
N SER A 150 29.98 -5.85 -38.32
CA SER A 150 30.52 -5.03 -39.41
C SER A 150 30.17 -5.50 -40.82
N GLN A 151 29.50 -6.65 -41.00
CA GLN A 151 29.20 -7.20 -42.33
C GLN A 151 27.87 -6.72 -42.94
N ILE A 152 27.10 -5.85 -42.26
CA ILE A 152 25.82 -5.35 -42.78
C ILE A 152 25.86 -3.82 -42.86
N SER A 153 26.39 -3.30 -43.97
CA SER A 153 26.30 -1.89 -44.43
C SER A 153 26.94 -0.78 -43.57
N SER A 154 27.57 0.17 -44.26
CA SER A 154 28.44 1.24 -43.75
C SER A 154 27.79 2.33 -42.88
N ASN A 155 26.55 2.15 -42.42
CA ASN A 155 25.86 3.04 -41.47
C ASN A 155 25.69 2.41 -40.06
N MET A 156 26.25 1.22 -39.85
CA MET A 156 26.01 0.35 -38.68
C MET A 156 26.95 0.66 -37.50
N SER A 157 26.96 1.90 -37.00
CA SER A 157 27.79 2.31 -35.85
C SER A 157 27.00 2.47 -34.54
N MET A 158 25.73 2.04 -34.50
CA MET A 158 24.82 2.32 -33.36
C MET A 158 24.47 1.10 -32.50
N ILE A 159 24.91 -0.12 -32.88
CA ILE A 159 24.65 -1.33 -32.08
C ILE A 159 25.70 -1.42 -30.97
N PRO A 160 25.30 -1.56 -29.69
CA PRO A 160 26.25 -1.78 -28.60
C PRO A 160 26.91 -3.15 -28.75
N ASN A 161 28.22 -3.19 -28.90
CA ASN A 161 28.94 -4.45 -29.17
C ASN A 161 28.99 -5.41 -27.96
N ASP A 162 28.76 -4.92 -26.73
CA ASP A 162 28.91 -5.71 -25.51
C ASP A 162 27.65 -6.50 -25.13
N THR A 163 27.64 -7.80 -25.44
CA THR A 163 26.56 -8.70 -25.03
C THR A 163 26.49 -8.90 -23.51
N ALA A 164 27.63 -8.79 -22.81
CA ALA A 164 27.70 -8.89 -21.35
C ALA A 164 26.93 -7.75 -20.67
N LYS A 165 27.07 -6.52 -21.19
CA LYS A 165 26.38 -5.34 -20.68
C LYS A 165 24.87 -5.44 -20.85
N TRP A 166 24.39 -5.99 -21.98
CA TRP A 166 22.97 -6.28 -22.20
C TRP A 166 22.41 -7.30 -21.19
N PHE A 167 23.19 -8.34 -20.87
CA PHE A 167 22.81 -9.30 -19.83
C PHE A 167 22.79 -8.68 -18.43
N GLY A 168 23.52 -7.58 -18.23
CA GLY A 168 23.62 -6.83 -16.97
C GLY A 168 24.95 -6.98 -16.25
N LEU A 169 25.94 -7.64 -16.85
CA LEU A 169 27.28 -7.81 -16.30
C LEU A 169 28.17 -6.67 -16.79
N GLU A 170 28.67 -5.86 -15.85
CA GLU A 170 29.48 -4.69 -16.14
C GLU A 170 30.62 -4.59 -15.12
N LEU A 171 31.82 -4.29 -15.60
CA LEU A 171 32.97 -4.03 -14.75
C LEU A 171 32.78 -2.66 -14.08
N THR A 172 32.87 -2.62 -12.76
CA THR A 172 32.65 -1.38 -11.99
C THR A 172 33.67 -1.29 -10.86
N SER A 173 34.09 -0.06 -10.52
CA SER A 173 34.93 0.19 -9.35
C SER A 173 34.15 0.07 -8.04
N ASN A 174 32.86 0.44 -8.05
CA ASN A 174 31.98 0.44 -6.88
C ASN A 174 30.89 -0.63 -7.02
N ILE A 175 31.24 -1.86 -6.61
CA ILE A 175 30.36 -3.04 -6.71
C ILE A 175 29.21 -2.96 -5.69
N ASP A 176 29.46 -2.35 -4.54
CA ASP A 176 28.48 -2.12 -3.48
C ASP A 176 27.23 -1.38 -3.97
N ARG A 177 27.42 -0.27 -4.70
CA ARG A 177 26.32 0.50 -5.29
C ARG A 177 25.65 -0.24 -6.44
N PHE A 178 26.43 -1.01 -7.20
CA PHE A 178 25.93 -1.80 -8.33
C PHE A 178 24.99 -2.92 -7.89
N ILE A 179 25.31 -3.60 -6.78
CA ILE A 179 24.56 -4.77 -6.28
C ILE A 179 23.62 -4.38 -5.12
N GLY A 180 23.70 -3.13 -4.63
CA GLY A 180 22.93 -2.64 -3.48
C GLY A 180 21.44 -2.95 -3.51
N PHE A 181 20.76 -2.75 -4.64
CA PHE A 181 19.33 -3.09 -4.79
C PHE A 181 19.06 -4.60 -4.73
N TYR A 182 19.97 -5.45 -5.22
CA TYR A 182 19.85 -6.91 -5.11
C TYR A 182 20.09 -7.41 -3.67
N ILE A 183 20.99 -6.76 -2.94
CA ILE A 183 21.20 -7.02 -1.50
C ILE A 183 19.96 -6.62 -0.72
N LEU A 184 19.41 -5.42 -0.96
CA LEU A 184 18.17 -4.95 -0.35
C LEU A 184 17.01 -5.92 -0.63
N LEU A 185 16.88 -6.37 -1.89
CA LEU A 185 15.88 -7.36 -2.29
C LEU A 185 16.04 -8.68 -1.51
N THR A 186 17.27 -9.16 -1.33
CA THR A 186 17.58 -10.37 -0.55
C THR A 186 17.18 -10.20 0.92
N ILE A 187 17.49 -9.05 1.54
CA ILE A 187 17.09 -8.73 2.92
C ILE A 187 15.56 -8.70 3.04
N CYS A 188 14.85 -8.11 2.09
CA CYS A 188 13.39 -8.07 2.14
C CYS A 188 12.75 -9.44 1.92
N LEU A 189 13.33 -10.29 1.06
CA LEU A 189 12.89 -11.67 0.86
C LEU A 189 13.07 -12.53 2.12
N THR A 190 14.21 -12.40 2.82
CA THR A 190 14.45 -13.11 4.09
C THR A 190 13.53 -12.59 5.19
N PHE A 191 13.33 -11.27 5.28
CA PHE A 191 12.36 -10.67 6.21
C PHE A 191 10.93 -11.17 5.95
N ASP A 192 10.50 -11.29 4.69
CA ASP A 192 9.20 -11.88 4.34
C ASP A 192 9.05 -13.33 4.83
N ALA A 193 10.11 -14.13 4.74
CA ALA A 193 10.13 -15.49 5.26
C ALA A 193 10.03 -15.50 6.80
N ILE A 194 10.78 -14.63 7.49
CA ILE A 194 10.76 -14.49 8.95
C ILE A 194 9.36 -14.11 9.44
N VAL A 195 8.74 -13.10 8.83
CA VAL A 195 7.38 -12.65 9.17
C VAL A 195 6.38 -13.80 9.03
N ARG A 196 6.41 -14.54 7.92
CA ARG A 196 5.53 -15.69 7.71
C ARG A 196 5.77 -16.80 8.72
N TYR A 197 7.03 -17.13 9.01
CA TYR A 197 7.38 -18.16 9.97
C TYR A 197 6.90 -17.79 11.38
N ARG A 198 7.18 -16.56 11.81
CA ARG A 198 6.75 -16.04 13.11
C ARG A 198 5.23 -16.05 13.26
N GLN A 199 4.50 -15.59 12.24
CA GLN A 199 3.04 -15.56 12.29
C GLN A 199 2.44 -16.97 12.30
N LYS A 200 3.00 -17.91 11.52
CA LYS A 200 2.59 -19.32 11.58
C LYS A 200 2.83 -19.90 12.98
N HIS A 201 4.01 -19.71 13.54
CA HIS A 201 4.37 -20.18 14.89
C HIS A 201 3.43 -19.62 15.96
N ARG A 202 3.15 -18.31 15.90
CA ARG A 202 2.23 -17.67 16.84
C ARG A 202 0.80 -18.23 16.75
N ARG A 203 0.29 -18.48 15.54
CA ARG A 203 -1.04 -19.07 15.36
C ARG A 203 -1.12 -20.47 15.97
N LEU A 204 -0.06 -21.27 15.83
CA LEU A 204 0.03 -22.59 16.45
C LEU A 204 0.05 -22.51 17.99
N LEU A 205 0.80 -21.58 18.56
CA LEU A 205 0.81 -21.37 20.01
C LEU A 205 -0.56 -20.93 20.54
N LEU A 206 -1.24 -20.03 19.82
CA LEU A 206 -2.57 -19.57 20.20
C LEU A 206 -3.61 -20.68 20.05
N SER A 207 -3.53 -21.50 19.00
CA SER A 207 -4.45 -22.62 18.82
C SER A 207 -4.28 -23.68 19.91
N VAL A 208 -3.05 -23.94 20.37
CA VAL A 208 -2.80 -24.87 21.49
C VAL A 208 -3.24 -24.27 22.82
N LYS A 209 -2.98 -22.99 23.08
CA LYS A 209 -3.27 -22.36 24.37
C LYS A 209 -4.77 -22.12 24.60
N PHE A 210 -5.51 -21.80 23.55
CA PHE A 210 -6.91 -21.40 23.64
C PHE A 210 -7.88 -22.36 22.95
N ASN A 211 -7.41 -23.48 22.39
CA ASN A 211 -8.22 -24.42 21.60
C ASN A 211 -9.05 -23.73 20.49
N VAL A 212 -8.56 -22.61 19.95
CA VAL A 212 -9.24 -21.83 18.91
C VAL A 212 -8.57 -22.03 17.55
N GLN A 213 -9.36 -22.36 16.53
CA GLN A 213 -8.91 -22.33 15.15
C GLN A 213 -8.94 -20.89 14.62
N LEU A 214 -7.76 -20.27 14.51
CA LEU A 214 -7.62 -18.98 13.85
C LEU A 214 -7.84 -19.15 12.34
N VAL A 215 -8.74 -18.35 11.76
CA VAL A 215 -8.98 -18.33 10.31
C VAL A 215 -7.74 -17.77 9.61
N GLY A 216 -6.85 -18.69 9.21
CA GLY A 216 -5.61 -18.34 8.52
C GLY A 216 -5.88 -17.69 7.16
N ASN A 217 -5.13 -16.62 6.87
CA ASN A 217 -4.88 -15.95 5.57
C ASN A 217 -6.05 -15.65 4.61
N ARG A 218 -7.31 -15.97 4.94
CA ARG A 218 -8.44 -15.75 4.03
C ARG A 218 -8.80 -14.27 3.87
N PHE A 219 -8.64 -13.47 4.92
CA PHE A 219 -9.03 -12.06 4.93
C PHE A 219 -7.85 -11.12 5.27
N PRO A 220 -7.60 -10.07 4.45
CA PRO A 220 -6.51 -9.12 4.66
C PRO A 220 -6.90 -8.00 5.65
N VAL A 221 -7.26 -8.36 6.88
CA VAL A 221 -7.67 -7.40 7.93
C VAL A 221 -6.53 -7.07 8.88
N LEU A 222 -6.35 -5.78 9.22
CA LEU A 222 -5.29 -5.31 10.12
C LEU A 222 -5.57 -5.69 11.57
N PHE A 223 -6.82 -5.53 12.03
CA PHE A 223 -7.27 -6.03 13.31
C PHE A 223 -7.80 -7.45 13.10
N GLU A 224 -7.03 -8.47 13.49
CA GLU A 224 -7.46 -9.86 13.33
C GLU A 224 -8.74 -10.10 14.14
N PRO A 225 -9.78 -10.70 13.53
CA PRO A 225 -10.90 -11.17 14.30
C PRO A 225 -10.45 -12.23 15.29
N PHE A 226 -10.90 -12.10 16.53
CA PHE A 226 -10.99 -13.26 17.38
C PHE A 226 -12.13 -14.12 16.85
N VAL A 227 -11.82 -15.39 16.61
CA VAL A 227 -12.80 -16.40 16.26
C VAL A 227 -13.33 -16.93 17.58
N ILE A 228 -14.47 -16.44 18.03
CA ILE A 228 -15.15 -16.99 19.20
C ILE A 228 -16.03 -18.12 18.65
N LYS A 229 -15.75 -19.35 19.05
CA LYS A 229 -16.67 -20.46 18.77
C LYS A 229 -17.88 -20.24 19.69
N ASN A 230 -19.05 -19.95 19.13
CA ASN A 230 -20.26 -19.92 19.94
C ASN A 230 -20.51 -21.33 20.49
N PRO A 231 -20.61 -21.49 21.82
CA PRO A 231 -20.80 -22.80 22.44
C PRO A 231 -22.09 -23.49 21.97
N ASP A 232 -23.11 -22.69 21.65
CA ASP A 232 -24.48 -23.17 21.47
C ASP A 232 -24.77 -23.61 20.01
N ASP A 233 -24.26 -22.88 19.02
CA ASP A 233 -24.53 -23.15 17.59
C ASP A 233 -23.33 -23.75 16.83
N GLY A 234 -22.15 -23.85 17.48
CA GLY A 234 -20.91 -24.25 16.81
C GLY A 234 -20.43 -23.28 15.73
N THR A 235 -21.12 -22.15 15.54
CA THR A 235 -20.77 -21.10 14.58
C THR A 235 -19.61 -20.28 15.09
N TYR A 236 -18.73 -19.90 14.16
CA TYR A 236 -17.62 -19.00 14.44
C TYR A 236 -18.09 -17.55 14.33
N GLU A 237 -18.16 -16.84 15.46
CA GLU A 237 -18.40 -15.41 15.48
C GLU A 237 -17.05 -14.67 15.40
N PHE A 238 -16.96 -13.74 14.45
CA PHE A 238 -15.77 -12.95 14.24
C PHE A 238 -15.96 -11.60 14.93
N ASP A 239 -15.21 -11.33 15.99
CA ASP A 239 -15.20 -10.01 16.63
C ASP A 239 -14.38 -9.04 15.77
N MET A 240 -15.01 -8.46 14.75
CA MET A 240 -14.47 -7.37 13.92
C MET A 240 -15.30 -6.13 14.12
N VAL A 241 -14.66 -4.96 14.04
CA VAL A 241 -15.39 -3.69 13.97
C VAL A 241 -16.19 -3.67 12.67
N ASN A 242 -17.48 -3.93 12.78
CA ASN A 242 -18.41 -3.92 11.65
C ASN A 242 -18.74 -2.49 11.23
N TYR A 243 -19.26 -2.32 10.01
CA TYR A 243 -19.68 -1.00 9.50
C TYR A 243 -20.68 -0.28 10.44
N GLN A 244 -21.54 -1.01 11.16
CA GLN A 244 -22.48 -0.45 12.14
C GLN A 244 -21.78 0.08 13.40
N GLN A 245 -20.72 -0.60 13.84
CA GLN A 245 -19.92 -0.17 14.99
C GLN A 245 -18.99 1.00 14.64
N ALA A 246 -18.69 1.20 13.35
CA ALA A 246 -17.93 2.36 12.87
C ALA A 246 -18.65 3.68 13.17
N ASP A 247 -19.98 3.67 13.22
CA ASP A 247 -20.79 4.86 13.48
C ASP A 247 -20.87 5.28 14.96
N GLN A 248 -20.39 4.45 15.88
CA GLN A 248 -20.49 4.71 17.31
C GLN A 248 -19.44 5.70 17.83
N GLY A 249 -18.35 5.95 17.10
CA GLY A 249 -17.34 6.93 17.51
C GLY A 249 -16.09 6.94 16.64
N ILE A 250 -15.30 8.01 16.78
CA ILE A 250 -14.15 8.30 15.90
C ILE A 250 -13.06 7.21 15.96
N TYR A 251 -12.84 6.61 17.13
CA TYR A 251 -11.86 5.54 17.31
C TYR A 251 -12.25 4.26 16.58
N ASN A 252 -13.53 3.86 16.64
CA ASN A 252 -14.04 2.71 15.91
C ASN A 252 -14.07 2.97 14.40
N PHE A 253 -14.38 4.21 14.00
CA PHE A 253 -14.28 4.62 12.60
C PHE A 253 -12.87 4.47 12.04
N PHE A 254 -11.82 4.95 12.73
CA PHE A 254 -10.44 4.79 12.26
C PHE A 254 -10.00 3.32 12.21
N LYS A 255 -10.46 2.49 13.14
CA LYS A 255 -10.21 1.03 13.08
C LYS A 255 -10.87 0.40 11.86
N TYR A 256 -12.12 0.76 11.59
CA TYR A 256 -12.85 0.32 10.40
C TYR A 256 -12.15 0.78 9.12
N LEU A 257 -11.75 2.05 9.04
CA LEU A 257 -11.04 2.60 7.90
C LEU A 257 -9.71 1.87 7.67
N ALA A 258 -8.91 1.65 8.71
CA ALA A 258 -7.65 0.92 8.58
C ALA A 258 -7.82 -0.52 8.06
N ASN A 259 -8.96 -1.17 8.33
CA ASN A 259 -9.28 -2.50 7.81
C ASN A 259 -9.83 -2.48 6.38
N PHE A 260 -10.69 -1.52 6.05
CA PHE A 260 -11.55 -1.55 4.87
C PHE A 260 -11.34 -0.38 3.90
N ILE A 261 -10.32 0.48 4.09
CA ILE A 261 -10.06 1.63 3.20
C ILE A 261 -10.00 1.22 1.74
N PHE A 262 -9.23 0.18 1.41
CA PHE A 262 -9.09 -0.30 0.04
C PHE A 262 -10.33 -1.10 -0.43
N TYR A 263 -11.09 -1.71 0.50
CA TYR A 263 -12.34 -2.39 0.17
C TYR A 263 -13.43 -1.39 -0.24
N ARG A 264 -13.49 -0.23 0.42
CA ARG A 264 -14.48 0.82 0.14
C ARG A 264 -14.06 1.72 -1.02
N PHE A 265 -12.83 2.22 -0.99
CA PHE A 265 -12.33 3.25 -1.93
C PHE A 265 -11.38 2.68 -3.00
N GLY A 266 -11.41 1.37 -3.24
CA GLY A 266 -10.43 0.70 -4.09
C GLY A 266 -10.50 1.13 -5.56
N LEU A 267 -11.71 1.40 -6.10
CA LEU A 267 -11.87 1.89 -7.47
C LEU A 267 -11.37 3.31 -7.64
N GLU A 268 -11.68 4.18 -6.67
CA GLU A 268 -11.27 5.58 -6.65
C GLU A 268 -9.75 5.71 -6.57
N ILE A 269 -9.10 4.86 -5.75
CA ILE A 269 -7.63 4.76 -5.70
C ILE A 269 -7.06 4.27 -7.04
N CYS A 270 -7.72 3.31 -7.70
CA CYS A 270 -7.31 2.86 -9.03
C CYS A 270 -7.43 3.97 -10.08
N TYR A 271 -8.54 4.71 -10.11
CA TYR A 271 -8.73 5.84 -11.03
C TYR A 271 -7.70 6.94 -10.80
N ALA A 272 -7.47 7.34 -9.55
CA ALA A 272 -6.44 8.31 -9.21
C ALA A 272 -5.05 7.85 -9.68
N THR A 273 -4.74 6.56 -9.52
CA THR A 273 -3.47 6.00 -9.99
C THR A 273 -3.36 6.06 -11.51
N ILE A 274 -4.42 5.70 -12.25
CA ILE A 274 -4.42 5.79 -13.72
C ILE A 274 -4.20 7.23 -14.16
N ILE A 275 -4.88 8.20 -13.55
CA ILE A 275 -4.71 9.63 -13.87
C ILE A 275 -3.25 10.08 -13.62
N ILE A 276 -2.65 9.67 -12.51
CA ILE A 276 -1.24 9.99 -12.20
C ILE A 276 -0.28 9.36 -13.21
N VAL A 277 -0.52 8.10 -13.60
CA VAL A 277 0.32 7.41 -14.60
C VAL A 277 0.18 8.06 -15.98
N VAL A 278 -1.05 8.34 -16.42
CA VAL A 278 -1.31 9.04 -17.69
C VAL A 278 -0.61 10.39 -17.72
N GLY A 279 -0.74 11.19 -16.65
CA GLY A 279 -0.11 12.51 -16.57
C GLY A 279 1.41 12.50 -16.44
N SER A 280 2.01 11.40 -15.98
CA SER A 280 3.48 11.28 -15.85
C SER A 280 4.16 10.64 -17.06
N ARG A 281 3.44 9.80 -17.82
CA ARG A 281 3.96 9.08 -18.98
C ARG A 281 3.94 9.91 -20.26
N LEU A 282 2.82 10.56 -20.57
CA LEU A 282 2.57 11.33 -21.80
C LEU A 282 3.04 10.61 -23.08
N ASP A 283 2.90 9.28 -23.13
CA ASP A 283 3.31 8.41 -24.23
C ASP A 283 2.10 7.66 -24.82
N MET A 284 2.32 6.79 -25.82
CA MET A 284 1.27 5.96 -26.41
C MET A 284 0.57 5.07 -25.37
N MET A 285 1.29 4.62 -24.33
CA MET A 285 0.72 3.78 -23.27
C MET A 285 -0.25 4.59 -22.40
N ALA A 286 0.06 5.86 -22.16
CA ALA A 286 -0.84 6.80 -21.49
C ALA A 286 -2.18 6.91 -22.24
N VAL A 287 -2.17 6.97 -23.59
CA VAL A 287 -3.41 7.00 -24.39
C VAL A 287 -4.23 5.74 -24.19
N LEU A 288 -3.59 4.55 -24.21
CA LEU A 288 -4.29 3.28 -23.95
C LEU A 288 -4.90 3.24 -22.55
N TYR A 289 -4.18 3.74 -21.54
CA TYR A 289 -4.69 3.84 -20.16
C TYR A 289 -5.84 4.85 -20.03
N ALA A 290 -5.79 5.97 -20.75
CA ALA A 290 -6.88 6.95 -20.79
C ALA A 290 -8.15 6.37 -21.45
N ILE A 291 -8.02 5.55 -22.49
CA ILE A 291 -9.16 4.84 -23.10
C ILE A 291 -9.81 3.89 -22.09
N TRP A 292 -9.02 3.10 -21.37
CA TRP A 292 -9.53 2.25 -20.29
C TRP A 292 -10.22 3.05 -19.19
N LEU A 293 -9.63 4.18 -18.77
CA LEU A 293 -10.22 5.08 -17.79
C LEU A 293 -11.57 5.62 -18.27
N GLY A 294 -11.68 6.07 -19.52
CA GLY A 294 -12.92 6.55 -20.11
C GLY A 294 -14.02 5.49 -20.10
N ILE A 295 -13.68 4.23 -20.45
CA ILE A 295 -14.62 3.11 -20.35
C ILE A 295 -15.11 2.93 -18.91
N PHE A 296 -14.23 3.04 -17.91
CA PHE A 296 -14.61 2.87 -16.51
C PHE A 296 -15.47 3.99 -15.96
N LEU A 297 -15.20 5.25 -16.31
CA LEU A 297 -15.94 6.40 -15.78
C LEU A 297 -17.41 6.39 -16.24
N ILE A 298 -17.67 5.99 -17.49
CA ILE A 298 -19.02 5.95 -18.08
C ILE A 298 -19.80 4.69 -17.61
N SER A 299 -19.11 3.68 -17.10
CA SER A 299 -19.68 2.37 -16.77
C SER A 299 -20.18 2.26 -15.33
N SER A 300 -21.23 1.46 -15.11
CA SER A 300 -21.67 1.10 -13.76
C SER A 300 -20.70 0.14 -13.06
N ARG A 301 -20.69 0.14 -11.71
CA ARG A 301 -19.84 -0.79 -10.93
C ARG A 301 -20.02 -2.25 -11.34
N HIS A 302 -21.25 -2.66 -11.64
CA HIS A 302 -21.57 -4.02 -12.05
C HIS A 302 -20.94 -4.40 -13.39
N PHE A 303 -20.93 -3.47 -14.35
CA PHE A 303 -20.24 -3.68 -15.63
C PHE A 303 -18.72 -3.71 -15.43
N ILE A 304 -18.18 -2.77 -14.65
CA ILE A 304 -16.75 -2.71 -14.32
C ILE A 304 -16.29 -4.04 -13.70
N GLN A 305 -17.05 -4.61 -12.76
CA GLN A 305 -16.72 -5.89 -12.13
C GLN A 305 -16.54 -7.04 -13.14
N ARG A 306 -17.33 -7.04 -14.23
CA ARG A 306 -17.25 -8.06 -15.30
C ARG A 306 -16.07 -7.83 -16.24
N VAL A 307 -15.77 -6.58 -16.57
CA VAL A 307 -14.69 -6.20 -17.50
C VAL A 307 -13.32 -6.15 -16.81
N TRP A 308 -13.28 -5.96 -15.48
CA TRP A 308 -12.04 -5.82 -14.70
C TRP A 308 -10.99 -6.91 -14.93
N PRO A 309 -11.34 -8.22 -15.03
CA PRO A 309 -10.36 -9.26 -15.33
C PRO A 309 -9.64 -9.04 -16.67
N ALA A 310 -10.34 -8.53 -17.69
CA ALA A 310 -9.76 -8.22 -18.99
C ALA A 310 -8.73 -7.06 -18.89
N TYR A 311 -9.05 -6.03 -18.11
CA TYR A 311 -8.13 -4.93 -17.82
C TYR A 311 -6.88 -5.38 -17.06
N VAL A 312 -7.04 -6.21 -16.02
CA VAL A 312 -5.90 -6.78 -15.28
C VAL A 312 -5.04 -7.63 -16.21
N PHE A 313 -5.65 -8.45 -17.08
CA PHE A 313 -4.92 -9.26 -18.05
C PHE A 313 -4.14 -8.41 -19.06
N PHE A 314 -4.75 -7.32 -19.55
CA PHE A 314 -4.08 -6.33 -20.38
C PHE A 314 -2.83 -5.77 -19.67
N LEU A 315 -2.94 -5.31 -18.42
CA LEU A 315 -1.78 -4.78 -17.67
C LEU A 315 -0.70 -5.85 -17.40
N VAL A 316 -1.11 -7.09 -17.10
CA VAL A 316 -0.20 -8.21 -16.84
C VAL A 316 0.65 -8.54 -18.06
N ILE A 317 0.09 -8.41 -19.27
CA ILE A 317 0.81 -8.65 -20.53
C ILE A 317 1.66 -7.43 -20.88
N VAL A 318 1.08 -6.23 -20.77
CA VAL A 318 1.73 -4.98 -21.15
C VAL A 318 2.95 -4.68 -20.30
N PHE A 319 2.90 -4.93 -18.99
CA PHE A 319 3.98 -4.54 -18.07
C PHE A 319 5.32 -5.26 -18.38
N PRO A 320 5.38 -6.60 -18.55
CA PRO A 320 6.59 -7.28 -19.02
C PRO A 320 7.00 -6.86 -20.44
N LEU A 321 6.03 -6.65 -21.35
CA LEU A 321 6.33 -6.21 -22.72
C LEU A 321 7.02 -4.84 -22.75
N GLN A 322 6.52 -3.88 -21.97
CA GLN A 322 7.15 -2.57 -21.85
C GLN A 322 8.58 -2.68 -21.31
N TYR A 323 8.81 -3.52 -20.30
CA TYR A 323 10.17 -3.73 -19.81
C TYR A 323 11.08 -4.36 -20.86
N MET A 324 10.59 -5.34 -21.62
CA MET A 324 11.35 -5.92 -22.74
C MET A 324 11.66 -4.87 -23.83
N SER A 325 10.75 -3.92 -24.10
CA SER A 325 11.03 -2.79 -25.00
C SER A 325 12.12 -1.87 -24.47
N VAL A 326 12.19 -1.64 -23.15
CA VAL A 326 13.25 -0.85 -22.50
C VAL A 326 14.60 -1.58 -22.55
N VAL A 327 14.62 -2.91 -22.38
CA VAL A 327 15.84 -3.72 -22.48
C VAL A 327 16.35 -3.79 -23.92
N GLY A 328 15.44 -3.88 -24.89
CA GLY A 328 15.77 -4.06 -26.30
C GLY A 328 16.28 -5.46 -26.64
N ALA A 329 16.35 -5.72 -27.94
CA ALA A 329 16.85 -6.94 -28.54
C ALA A 329 18.34 -7.15 -28.26
N PRO A 330 18.79 -8.40 -28.15
CA PRO A 330 20.16 -8.68 -27.82
C PRO A 330 21.12 -8.27 -28.94
N PRO A 331 22.25 -7.64 -28.61
CA PRO A 331 23.18 -7.13 -29.60
C PRO A 331 23.88 -8.24 -30.43
N PHE A 332 23.94 -9.48 -29.93
CA PHE A 332 24.54 -10.59 -30.68
C PHE A 332 23.80 -10.97 -31.97
N LEU A 333 22.53 -10.56 -32.10
CA LEU A 333 21.73 -10.83 -33.30
C LEU A 333 22.07 -9.88 -34.46
N CYS A 334 22.82 -8.79 -34.22
CA CYS A 334 23.28 -7.85 -35.26
C CYS A 334 22.17 -7.40 -36.24
N PHE A 335 20.94 -7.17 -35.75
CA PHE A 335 19.86 -6.59 -36.54
C PHE A 335 19.50 -5.21 -36.02
N ASP A 336 19.29 -4.28 -36.93
CA ASP A 336 18.73 -2.97 -36.61
C ASP A 336 17.20 -3.03 -36.63
N TYR A 337 16.58 -2.22 -35.78
CA TYR A 337 15.14 -2.06 -35.82
C TYR A 337 14.70 -1.34 -37.11
N PRO A 338 13.57 -1.74 -37.72
CA PRO A 338 13.14 -1.18 -39.00
C PRO A 338 12.85 0.33 -38.93
N TRP A 339 12.48 0.84 -37.75
CA TRP A 339 12.19 2.27 -37.52
C TRP A 339 13.42 3.16 -37.31
N ILE A 340 14.64 2.60 -37.31
CA ILE A 340 15.90 3.36 -37.22
C ILE A 340 16.24 4.05 -38.55
N ASN A 341 15.94 3.40 -39.67
CA ASN A 341 16.34 3.86 -41.02
C ASN A 341 15.50 5.02 -41.57
N ILE A 342 14.46 5.44 -40.86
CA ILE A 342 13.57 6.53 -41.27
C ILE A 342 14.18 7.86 -40.85
N LYS A 343 14.75 8.58 -41.81
CA LYS A 343 15.38 9.90 -41.63
C LYS A 343 14.39 11.05 -41.87
N LEU A 344 13.31 11.08 -41.09
CA LEU A 344 12.40 12.23 -41.06
C LEU A 344 12.74 13.16 -39.87
N ASP A 345 12.60 14.47 -40.08
CA ASP A 345 12.66 15.44 -38.99
C ASP A 345 11.56 15.15 -37.96
N GLY A 346 11.94 15.10 -36.67
CA GLY A 346 11.00 14.79 -35.58
C GLY A 346 10.76 13.29 -35.29
N TRP A 347 11.34 12.38 -36.08
CA TRP A 347 11.11 10.93 -35.92
C TRP A 347 11.62 10.36 -34.59
N ILE A 348 12.67 10.97 -34.02
CA ILE A 348 13.24 10.58 -32.71
C ILE A 348 12.22 10.84 -31.58
N GLN A 349 11.54 11.99 -31.64
CA GLN A 349 10.50 12.37 -30.67
C GLN A 349 9.30 11.44 -30.79
N LEU A 350 8.86 11.14 -32.02
CA LEU A 350 7.76 10.20 -32.25
C LEU A 350 8.10 8.79 -31.76
N ARG A 351 9.33 8.31 -31.98
CA ARG A 351 9.79 7.00 -31.47
C ARG A 351 9.75 6.91 -29.95
N ARG A 352 10.19 7.96 -29.27
CA ARG A 352 10.11 8.08 -27.80
C ARG A 352 8.66 8.10 -27.33
N TRP A 353 7.79 8.84 -28.00
CA TRP A 353 6.36 8.89 -27.68
C TRP A 353 5.64 7.54 -27.90
N LEU A 354 6.02 6.79 -28.95
CA LEU A 354 5.51 5.44 -29.21
C LEU A 354 6.09 4.37 -28.26
N PHE A 355 7.02 4.73 -27.36
CA PHE A 355 7.70 3.80 -26.46
C PHE A 355 8.40 2.64 -27.19
N LEU A 356 8.98 2.92 -28.35
CA LEU A 356 9.67 1.91 -29.17
C LEU A 356 11.09 1.62 -28.65
N PRO A 357 11.58 0.38 -28.78
CA PRO A 357 12.97 0.05 -28.46
C PRO A 357 13.95 0.82 -29.34
N ASP A 358 15.04 1.29 -28.73
CA ASP A 358 16.14 1.97 -29.41
C ASP A 358 17.46 1.69 -28.67
N TYR A 359 18.53 1.45 -29.43
CA TYR A 359 19.86 1.22 -28.87
C TYR A 359 20.52 2.50 -28.37
N VAL A 360 20.25 3.64 -29.01
CA VAL A 360 20.90 4.92 -28.69
C VAL A 360 20.13 5.68 -27.63
N ASN A 361 18.80 5.73 -27.77
CA ASN A 361 17.91 6.49 -26.91
C ASN A 361 16.79 5.59 -26.36
N PRO A 362 17.11 4.62 -25.49
CA PRO A 362 16.10 3.72 -24.95
C PRO A 362 15.04 4.51 -24.15
N PRO A 363 13.78 4.02 -24.13
CA PRO A 363 12.73 4.63 -23.32
C PRO A 363 13.07 4.55 -21.83
N SER A 364 12.58 5.50 -21.05
CA SER A 364 12.97 5.61 -19.64
C SER A 364 12.34 4.50 -18.78
N ALA A 365 13.18 3.73 -18.08
CA ALA A 365 12.74 2.65 -17.22
C ALA A 365 12.01 3.13 -15.94
N THR A 366 12.25 4.37 -15.51
CA THR A 366 11.65 4.96 -14.30
C THR A 366 10.14 5.10 -14.41
N GLN A 367 9.61 5.29 -15.63
CA GLN A 367 8.17 5.36 -15.89
C GLN A 367 7.44 4.05 -15.57
N LEU A 368 8.13 2.90 -15.59
CA LEU A 368 7.55 1.60 -15.21
C LEU A 368 7.16 1.52 -13.74
N ILE A 369 7.71 2.37 -12.88
CA ILE A 369 7.35 2.40 -11.44
C ILE A 369 5.88 2.79 -11.28
N GLY A 370 5.39 3.75 -12.08
CA GLY A 370 3.97 4.14 -12.09
C GLY A 370 3.07 2.97 -12.50
N ASP A 371 3.42 2.30 -13.60
CA ASP A 371 2.68 1.15 -14.13
C ASP A 371 2.67 -0.03 -13.16
N PHE A 372 3.74 -0.22 -12.37
CA PHE A 372 3.76 -1.20 -11.29
C PHE A 372 2.68 -0.89 -10.24
N PHE A 373 2.54 0.36 -9.80
CA PHE A 373 1.49 0.74 -8.84
C PHE A 373 0.09 0.57 -9.43
N GLN A 374 -0.09 0.92 -10.70
CA GLN A 374 -1.35 0.69 -11.43
C GLN A 374 -1.70 -0.80 -11.45
N LEU A 375 -0.76 -1.68 -11.80
CA LEU A 375 -0.96 -3.13 -11.79
C LEU A 375 -1.20 -3.67 -10.37
N LEU A 376 -0.46 -3.17 -9.37
CA LEU A 376 -0.62 -3.58 -7.97
C LEU A 376 -2.04 -3.30 -7.47
N PHE A 377 -2.52 -2.07 -7.64
CA PHE A 377 -3.86 -1.68 -7.20
C PHE A 377 -4.94 -2.38 -8.03
N ALA A 378 -4.77 -2.52 -9.35
CA ALA A 378 -5.70 -3.26 -10.20
C ALA A 378 -5.85 -4.74 -9.75
N CYS A 379 -4.74 -5.41 -9.43
CA CYS A 379 -4.76 -6.77 -8.88
C CYS A 379 -5.44 -6.83 -7.50
N GLN A 380 -5.21 -5.86 -6.61
CA GLN A 380 -5.90 -5.83 -5.32
C GLN A 380 -7.41 -5.59 -5.49
N GLN A 381 -7.81 -4.69 -6.41
CA GLN A 381 -9.20 -4.41 -6.68
C GLN A 381 -9.92 -5.63 -7.28
N TRP A 382 -9.22 -6.40 -8.11
CA TRP A 382 -9.76 -7.67 -8.61
C TRP A 382 -10.06 -8.66 -7.47
N ARG A 383 -9.23 -8.68 -6.42
CA ARG A 383 -9.49 -9.49 -5.22
C ARG A 383 -10.70 -8.97 -4.44
N VAL A 384 -10.86 -7.65 -4.31
CA VAL A 384 -12.05 -7.02 -3.70
C VAL A 384 -13.32 -7.47 -4.43
N PHE A 385 -13.34 -7.42 -5.75
CA PHE A 385 -14.47 -7.91 -6.54
C PHE A 385 -14.77 -9.39 -6.33
N LYS A 386 -13.74 -10.24 -6.17
CA LYS A 386 -13.95 -11.66 -5.84
C LYS A 386 -14.58 -11.84 -4.45
N TYR A 387 -14.18 -11.02 -3.47
CA TYR A 387 -14.78 -11.05 -2.13
C TYR A 387 -16.25 -10.59 -2.13
N GLU A 388 -16.64 -9.70 -3.04
CA GLU A 388 -18.01 -9.24 -3.20
C GLU A 388 -18.91 -10.29 -3.87
N THR A 389 -18.38 -11.07 -4.82
CA THR A 389 -19.16 -12.10 -5.54
C THR A 389 -19.27 -13.42 -4.78
N ASN A 390 -18.20 -13.87 -4.10
CA ASN A 390 -18.15 -15.19 -3.49
C ASN A 390 -19.02 -15.28 -2.21
N GLU A 391 -19.98 -16.21 -2.18
CA GLU A 391 -20.83 -16.43 -1.00
C GLU A 391 -20.05 -16.86 0.25
N LYS A 392 -19.00 -17.67 0.10
CA LYS A 392 -18.16 -18.14 1.22
C LYS A 392 -17.36 -17.02 1.88
N ASP A 393 -17.03 -15.97 1.12
CA ASP A 393 -16.24 -14.83 1.58
C ASP A 393 -17.13 -13.63 1.97
N ARG A 394 -18.46 -13.80 1.88
CA ARG A 394 -19.45 -12.78 2.22
C ARG A 394 -19.39 -12.33 3.67
N ILE A 395 -18.71 -13.08 4.56
CA ILE A 395 -18.42 -12.65 5.93
C ILE A 395 -17.58 -11.36 5.93
N TYR A 396 -16.56 -11.27 5.07
CA TYR A 396 -15.73 -10.07 4.91
C TYR A 396 -16.53 -8.91 4.33
N ALA A 397 -17.36 -9.19 3.31
CA ALA A 397 -18.25 -8.19 2.72
C ALA A 397 -19.34 -7.72 3.71
N ARG A 398 -19.85 -8.60 4.58
CA ARG A 398 -20.82 -8.26 5.64
C ARG A 398 -20.20 -7.32 6.68
N ALA A 399 -18.97 -7.60 7.11
CA ALA A 399 -18.26 -6.75 8.07
C ALA A 399 -17.92 -5.38 7.45
N GLY A 400 -17.46 -5.36 6.20
CA GLY A 400 -17.11 -4.15 5.45
C GLY A 400 -18.31 -3.33 4.97
N GLY A 401 -19.51 -3.92 4.89
CA GLY A 401 -20.71 -3.31 4.33
C GLY A 401 -20.87 -3.53 2.82
N SER A 402 -22.11 -3.36 2.33
CA SER A 402 -22.41 -3.48 0.89
C SER A 402 -21.82 -2.30 0.11
N ASN A 403 -21.16 -2.60 -1.01
CA ASN A 403 -20.65 -1.62 -1.97
C ASN A 403 -21.56 -1.47 -3.21
N ARG A 404 -22.80 -1.96 -3.16
CA ARG A 404 -23.77 -1.79 -4.26
C ARG A 404 -24.25 -0.34 -4.32
N GLU A 405 -24.46 0.16 -5.53
CA GLU A 405 -24.99 1.50 -5.77
C GLU A 405 -26.45 1.57 -5.28
N ILE A 406 -26.73 2.43 -4.29
CA ILE A 406 -28.04 2.56 -3.62
C ILE A 406 -29.13 3.13 -4.53
N ILE A 407 -28.75 3.70 -5.68
CA ILE A 407 -29.64 4.39 -6.62
C ILE A 407 -30.77 3.48 -7.12
N TYR A 408 -30.50 2.17 -7.24
CA TYR A 408 -31.46 1.17 -7.72
C TYR A 408 -32.29 0.50 -6.61
N ASP A 409 -31.90 0.70 -5.34
CA ASP A 409 -32.55 0.06 -4.16
C ASP A 409 -33.32 1.07 -3.29
N LYS A 410 -33.39 2.35 -3.70
CA LYS A 410 -34.02 3.41 -2.92
C LYS A 410 -35.52 3.19 -2.70
N GLU A 411 -36.21 2.52 -3.63
CA GLU A 411 -37.62 2.12 -3.50
C GLU A 411 -37.81 0.96 -2.49
N ASN A 412 -36.78 0.16 -2.24
CA ASN A 412 -36.80 -0.95 -1.29
C ASN A 412 -36.39 -0.54 0.13
N LEU A 413 -35.77 0.63 0.31
CA LEU A 413 -35.36 1.15 1.61
C LEU A 413 -36.54 1.83 2.31
N LYS A 414 -37.40 1.03 2.97
CA LYS A 414 -38.51 1.55 3.79
C LYS A 414 -38.04 2.45 4.94
N GLU A 415 -36.81 2.25 5.44
CA GLU A 415 -36.21 3.05 6.52
C GLU A 415 -34.74 3.36 6.22
N ASN A 416 -34.29 4.56 6.61
CA ASN A 416 -32.90 4.97 6.48
C ASN A 416 -32.03 4.15 7.48
N PRO A 417 -31.04 3.36 7.03
CA PRO A 417 -30.23 2.52 7.92
C PRO A 417 -29.33 3.34 8.85
N THR A 418 -29.09 4.60 8.52
CA THR A 418 -28.30 5.54 9.34
C THR A 418 -29.22 6.49 10.08
N TRP A 419 -28.87 6.79 11.32
CA TRP A 419 -29.58 7.76 12.13
C TRP A 419 -29.27 9.21 11.66
N ASP A 420 -30.15 10.15 12.01
CA ASP A 420 -30.05 11.54 11.55
C ASP A 420 -28.93 12.34 12.27
N PHE A 421 -27.77 12.40 11.63
CA PHE A 421 -26.60 13.16 12.08
C PHE A 421 -26.66 14.65 11.75
N VAL A 422 -27.67 15.11 10.99
CA VAL A 422 -27.81 16.52 10.61
C VAL A 422 -28.53 17.29 11.71
N MET A 423 -29.70 16.80 12.15
CA MET A 423 -30.48 17.45 13.19
C MET A 423 -29.98 17.11 14.61
N ASN A 424 -29.56 15.86 14.87
CA ASN A 424 -29.29 15.38 16.23
C ASN A 424 -27.83 14.97 16.45
N ARG A 425 -26.88 15.92 16.42
CA ARG A 425 -25.46 15.62 16.61
C ARG A 425 -25.14 15.17 18.04
N ARG A 426 -24.80 13.89 18.23
CA ARG A 426 -24.49 13.31 19.55
C ARG A 426 -23.00 13.32 19.86
N ASN A 427 -22.17 12.96 18.88
CA ASN A 427 -20.73 12.80 19.05
C ASN A 427 -19.92 13.77 18.18
N TRP A 428 -18.64 13.96 18.52
CA TRP A 428 -17.67 14.68 17.67
C TRP A 428 -17.54 14.07 16.27
N PHE A 429 -17.75 12.77 16.15
CA PHE A 429 -17.77 12.08 14.86
C PHE A 429 -18.90 12.58 13.95
N ASP A 430 -20.05 12.94 14.52
CA ASP A 430 -21.22 13.40 13.77
C ASP A 430 -21.06 14.84 13.31
N HIS A 431 -20.34 15.66 14.10
CA HIS A 431 -19.90 16.98 13.68
C HIS A 431 -18.98 16.87 12.45
N MET A 432 -18.03 15.92 12.48
CA MET A 432 -17.14 15.68 11.34
C MET A 432 -17.91 15.20 10.10
N LYS A 433 -18.86 14.27 10.27
CA LYS A 433 -19.76 13.84 9.18
C LYS A 433 -20.53 15.02 8.60
N TYR A 434 -21.16 15.83 9.44
CA TYR A 434 -21.93 17.00 9.01
C TYR A 434 -21.06 17.93 8.16
N VAL A 435 -19.86 18.26 8.61
CA VAL A 435 -18.94 19.13 7.86
C VAL A 435 -18.58 18.52 6.50
N ILE A 436 -18.21 17.24 6.48
CA ILE A 436 -17.82 16.56 5.23
C ILE A 436 -19.00 16.49 4.24
N PHE A 437 -20.17 16.03 4.68
CA PHE A 437 -21.31 15.82 3.78
C PHE A 437 -21.95 17.13 3.30
N MET A 438 -22.01 18.17 4.15
CA MET A 438 -22.64 19.44 3.76
C MET A 438 -21.74 20.34 2.92
N TYR A 439 -20.43 20.36 3.20
CA TYR A 439 -19.52 21.31 2.55
C TYR A 439 -18.67 20.70 1.42
N SER A 440 -18.61 19.36 1.29
CA SER A 440 -17.77 18.71 0.25
C SER A 440 -18.05 19.22 -1.16
N ALA A 441 -19.32 19.35 -1.56
CA ALA A 441 -19.69 19.83 -2.89
C ALA A 441 -19.09 21.23 -3.20
N TRP A 442 -19.21 22.17 -2.27
CA TRP A 442 -18.68 23.52 -2.42
C TRP A 442 -17.15 23.56 -2.39
N THR A 443 -16.52 22.70 -1.59
CA THR A 443 -15.05 22.57 -1.59
C THR A 443 -14.53 22.01 -2.91
N VAL A 444 -15.19 21.01 -3.50
CA VAL A 444 -14.82 20.47 -4.82
C VAL A 444 -14.97 21.54 -5.90
N LEU A 445 -16.06 22.29 -5.88
CA LEU A 445 -16.30 23.38 -6.82
C LEU A 445 -15.23 24.48 -6.73
N SER A 446 -14.80 24.80 -5.50
CA SER A 446 -13.69 25.74 -5.25
C SER A 446 -12.35 25.22 -5.79
N ILE A 447 -12.07 23.92 -5.67
CA ILE A 447 -10.87 23.30 -6.25
C ILE A 447 -10.93 23.34 -7.78
N VAL A 448 -12.09 23.07 -8.39
CA VAL A 448 -12.27 23.16 -9.85
C VAL A 448 -12.07 24.59 -10.35
N TYR A 449 -12.54 25.61 -9.61
CA TYR A 449 -12.27 27.00 -9.92
C TYR A 449 -10.76 27.33 -9.91
N LEU A 450 -10.05 26.88 -8.88
CA LEU A 450 -8.59 27.05 -8.80
C LEU A 450 -7.87 26.32 -9.94
N ALA A 451 -8.31 25.11 -10.31
CA ALA A 451 -7.76 24.37 -11.44
C ALA A 451 -7.98 25.12 -12.77
N GLY A 452 -9.16 25.72 -12.98
CA GLY A 452 -9.47 26.49 -14.18
C GLY A 452 -8.73 27.82 -14.30
N THR A 453 -8.36 28.46 -13.17
CA THR A 453 -7.62 29.75 -13.17
C THR A 453 -6.11 29.59 -13.25
N THR A 454 -5.55 28.48 -12.78
CA THR A 454 -4.08 28.27 -12.70
C THR A 454 -3.42 28.04 -14.06
N ARG A 455 -4.10 27.42 -15.02
CA ARG A 455 -3.58 27.21 -16.39
C ARG A 455 -4.50 27.84 -17.41
N ILE A 456 -3.98 28.82 -18.16
CA ILE A 456 -4.73 29.48 -19.23
C ILE A 456 -4.79 28.53 -20.44
N SER A 457 -5.90 27.82 -20.60
CA SER A 457 -6.18 26.96 -21.74
C SER A 457 -7.68 26.99 -22.08
N LEU A 458 -8.03 26.56 -23.29
CA LEU A 458 -9.45 26.42 -23.69
C LEU A 458 -10.22 25.50 -22.73
N LEU A 459 -9.54 24.49 -22.18
CA LEU A 459 -10.07 23.56 -21.19
C LEU A 459 -10.26 24.22 -19.82
N GLY A 460 -9.32 25.10 -19.44
CA GLY A 460 -9.43 25.99 -18.28
C GLY A 460 -10.70 26.83 -18.31
N LEU A 461 -11.04 27.40 -19.49
CA LEU A 461 -12.30 28.11 -19.69
C LEU A 461 -13.51 27.20 -19.47
N GLY A 462 -13.48 25.95 -19.95
CA GLY A 462 -14.52 24.96 -19.71
C GLY A 462 -14.74 24.69 -18.22
N TYR A 463 -13.66 24.54 -17.43
CA TYR A 463 -13.73 24.41 -15.97
C TYR A 463 -14.39 25.62 -15.31
N LEU A 464 -14.06 26.85 -15.76
CA LEU A 464 -14.65 28.07 -15.21
C LEU A 464 -16.14 28.20 -15.54
N VAL A 465 -16.53 27.94 -16.79
CA VAL A 465 -17.95 27.98 -17.21
C VAL A 465 -18.77 26.96 -16.42
N ALA A 466 -18.29 25.72 -16.32
CA ALA A 466 -18.93 24.69 -15.50
C ALA A 466 -19.03 25.13 -14.03
N CYS A 467 -17.95 25.71 -13.50
CA CYS A 467 -17.90 26.15 -12.11
C CYS A 467 -18.92 27.26 -11.81
N PHE A 468 -18.99 28.29 -12.63
CA PHE A 468 -19.97 29.37 -12.48
C PHE A 468 -21.41 28.86 -12.64
N TYR A 469 -21.64 27.93 -13.56
CA TYR A 469 -22.95 27.29 -13.71
C TYR A 469 -23.39 26.56 -12.43
N PHE A 470 -22.51 25.75 -11.81
CA PHE A 470 -22.85 25.08 -10.55
C PHE A 470 -22.87 26.02 -9.35
N PHE A 471 -22.13 27.12 -9.33
CA PHE A 471 -22.29 28.13 -8.27
C PHE A 471 -23.66 28.82 -8.36
N TRP A 472 -24.14 29.09 -9.57
CA TRP A 472 -25.45 29.72 -9.79
C TRP A 472 -26.60 28.74 -9.51
N TYR A 473 -26.50 27.50 -9.98
CA TYR A 473 -27.59 26.51 -9.94
C TYR A 473 -27.42 25.43 -8.84
N GLY A 474 -26.36 25.48 -8.04
CA GLY A 474 -25.96 24.39 -7.16
C GLY A 474 -26.97 24.03 -6.07
N GLN A 475 -27.66 25.04 -5.52
CA GLN A 475 -28.67 24.83 -4.48
C GLN A 475 -29.86 24.02 -5.03
N ASP A 476 -30.39 24.42 -6.17
CA ASP A 476 -31.49 23.73 -6.86
C ASP A 476 -31.04 22.36 -7.36
N PHE A 477 -29.80 22.24 -7.83
CA PHE A 477 -29.21 20.98 -8.24
C PHE A 477 -29.25 19.94 -7.12
N LEU A 478 -28.80 20.30 -5.91
CA LEU A 478 -28.76 19.40 -4.75
C LEU A 478 -30.14 18.88 -4.30
N THR A 479 -31.22 19.58 -4.65
CA THR A 479 -32.60 19.15 -4.37
C THR A 479 -33.17 18.18 -5.40
N LYS A 480 -32.54 18.03 -6.56
CA LYS A 480 -33.01 17.12 -7.62
C LYS A 480 -32.85 15.66 -7.23
N HIS A 481 -33.66 14.81 -7.87
CA HIS A 481 -33.55 13.36 -7.73
C HIS A 481 -32.12 12.88 -8.03
N VAL A 482 -31.62 11.95 -7.20
CA VAL A 482 -30.24 11.44 -7.24
C VAL A 482 -29.84 10.90 -8.62
N THR A 483 -30.78 10.33 -9.38
CA THR A 483 -30.57 9.83 -10.75
C THR A 483 -30.24 10.96 -11.74
N ILE A 484 -30.94 12.08 -11.64
CA ILE A 484 -30.73 13.27 -12.48
C ILE A 484 -29.43 13.96 -12.06
N MET A 485 -29.19 14.08 -10.76
CA MET A 485 -27.94 14.62 -10.21
C MET A 485 -26.73 13.82 -10.69
N LEU A 486 -26.74 12.50 -10.56
CA LEU A 486 -25.61 11.67 -10.98
C LEU A 486 -25.41 11.68 -12.48
N ARG A 487 -26.47 11.69 -13.29
CA ARG A 487 -26.32 11.76 -14.75
C ARG A 487 -25.68 13.08 -15.20
N LEU A 488 -26.07 14.19 -14.59
CA LEU A 488 -25.49 15.52 -14.86
C LEU A 488 -24.08 15.64 -14.31
N TYR A 489 -23.81 15.11 -13.11
CA TYR A 489 -22.50 15.14 -12.49
C TYR A 489 -21.51 14.23 -13.22
N MET A 490 -21.88 12.99 -13.54
CA MET A 490 -21.08 12.07 -14.36
C MET A 490 -20.89 12.64 -15.76
N GLY A 491 -21.94 13.13 -16.41
CA GLY A 491 -21.82 13.73 -17.74
C GLY A 491 -20.87 14.94 -17.77
N LEU A 492 -20.86 15.77 -16.72
CA LEU A 492 -19.95 16.89 -16.60
C LEU A 492 -18.53 16.44 -16.20
N PHE A 493 -18.39 15.49 -15.29
CA PHE A 493 -17.10 14.99 -14.82
C PHE A 493 -16.38 14.18 -15.91
N ASP A 494 -17.12 13.36 -16.65
CA ASP A 494 -16.63 12.59 -17.80
C ASP A 494 -16.22 13.53 -18.94
N LEU A 495 -17.00 14.57 -19.21
CA LEU A 495 -16.66 15.58 -20.21
C LEU A 495 -15.45 16.42 -19.75
N LEU A 496 -15.38 16.85 -18.50
CA LEU A 496 -14.24 17.61 -18.00
C LEU A 496 -12.96 16.77 -17.91
N LEU A 497 -13.03 15.48 -17.57
CA LEU A 497 -11.86 14.59 -17.53
C LEU A 497 -11.38 14.16 -18.92
N LEU A 498 -12.30 13.81 -19.83
CA LEU A 498 -11.94 13.48 -21.21
C LEU A 498 -11.29 14.68 -21.90
N PHE A 499 -11.83 15.88 -21.72
CA PHE A 499 -11.29 17.05 -22.38
C PHE A 499 -10.06 17.62 -21.64
N GLY A 500 -10.01 17.57 -20.31
CA GLY A 500 -8.96 18.18 -19.47
C GLY A 500 -7.55 17.57 -19.59
N TYR A 501 -7.43 16.31 -20.03
CA TYR A 501 -6.16 15.57 -20.03
C TYR A 501 -5.66 15.14 -21.41
N ILE A 502 -6.35 15.51 -22.50
CA ILE A 502 -5.89 15.28 -23.89
C ILE A 502 -4.82 16.32 -24.33
N TYR A 503 -4.11 16.96 -23.39
CA TYR A 503 -3.08 17.96 -23.71
C TYR A 503 -1.76 17.75 -22.96
#